data_AF-A0A7W7PWU0-F1
#
_entry.id   AF-A0A7W7PWU0-F1
#
_cell.length_a   1.000
_cell.length_b   1.000
_cell.length_c   1.000
_cell.angle_alpha   90.00
_cell.angle_beta   90.00
_cell.angle_gamma   90.00
#
_symmetry.space_group_name_H-M   'P 1'
#
loop_
_entity.id
_entity.type
_entity.pdbx_description
1 polymer ?
#
loop_
_entity_poly.entity_id
_entity_poly.type
_entity_poly.pdbx_seq_one_letter_code
_entity_poly.pdbx_strand_id
1 'polypeptide(L)'
;DLYQHIDPEQVGNTMRMLVSDMAGRASVELKARELGIDLGGDRELVGRIVERVKERERRGYTYEAADASFALLLRAEAGAGPVPYFRIESWRMIAEGLPDGTHANGATVKLRVGGRRVISTAEGRGPVDALDNALREALGRFYPELAVFELVDYRVRILQGAHGTGSPARVLVTTSDGTVRWSTVGVGDNVVAASWQALQDAVTYGLLRRGVPPADEDRRPGPAAPFPQTALVTAS
;
A
#
# COMPACT_ATOMS: atom_id res chain seq x y z
N ASP A 1 -29.21 -15.10 0.57
CA ASP A 1 -28.22 -16.10 1.00
C ASP A 1 -27.08 -16.20 0.02
N LEU A 2 -25.93 -15.62 0.40
CA LEU A 2 -24.65 -15.97 -0.22
C LEU A 2 -24.40 -17.45 0.10
N TYR A 3 -24.12 -18.26 -0.93
CA TYR A 3 -23.84 -19.70 -0.81
C TYR A 3 -22.58 -19.94 0.05
N GLN A 4 -22.71 -19.92 1.37
CA GLN A 4 -21.66 -20.35 2.31
C GLN A 4 -22.29 -21.19 3.41
N HIS A 5 -21.80 -22.43 3.56
CA HIS A 5 -22.28 -23.37 4.57
C HIS A 5 -21.51 -23.23 5.92
N ILE A 6 -20.39 -22.51 5.94
CA ILE A 6 -19.54 -22.29 7.12
C ILE A 6 -18.75 -20.98 6.96
N ASP A 7 -18.37 -20.36 8.08
CA ASP A 7 -17.48 -19.20 8.15
C ASP A 7 -16.09 -19.54 7.56
N PRO A 8 -15.62 -18.83 6.51
CA PRO A 8 -14.35 -19.09 5.84
C PRO A 8 -13.12 -19.05 6.76
N GLU A 9 -13.15 -18.20 7.80
CA GLU A 9 -12.04 -18.07 8.74
C GLU A 9 -11.79 -19.37 9.52
N GLN A 10 -12.83 -20.19 9.73
CA GLN A 10 -12.74 -21.47 10.45
C GLN A 10 -12.02 -22.56 9.68
N VAL A 11 -11.83 -22.39 8.36
CA VAL A 11 -11.10 -23.33 7.50
C VAL A 11 -9.84 -22.72 6.90
N GLY A 12 -9.38 -21.58 7.44
CA GLY A 12 -8.19 -20.88 6.95
C GLY A 12 -8.36 -20.27 5.56
N ASN A 13 -9.61 -20.00 5.15
CA ASN A 13 -9.93 -19.42 3.85
C ASN A 13 -10.39 -17.97 4.02
N THR A 14 -10.09 -17.12 3.04
CA THR A 14 -10.60 -15.74 3.00
C THR A 14 -11.82 -15.69 2.08
N MET A 15 -12.79 -14.81 2.35
CA MET A 15 -13.95 -14.65 1.47
C MET A 15 -13.49 -14.23 0.07
N ARG A 16 -13.72 -15.10 -0.90
CA ARG A 16 -13.45 -14.83 -2.31
C ARG A 16 -14.52 -13.89 -2.86
N MET A 17 -14.15 -12.65 -3.18
CA MET A 17 -15.05 -11.72 -3.84
C MET A 17 -15.29 -12.18 -5.29
N LEU A 18 -16.44 -12.80 -5.53
CA LEU A 18 -16.86 -13.20 -6.87
C LEU A 18 -17.61 -12.03 -7.52
N VAL A 19 -16.96 -11.34 -8.46
CA VAL A 19 -17.55 -10.18 -9.14
C VAL A 19 -18.38 -10.64 -10.35
N SER A 20 -19.63 -11.07 -10.12
CA SER A 20 -20.71 -11.02 -11.14
C SER A 20 -21.52 -9.72 -10.96
N ASP A 21 -22.37 -9.31 -11.91
CA ASP A 21 -23.05 -8.00 -11.82
C ASP A 21 -23.94 -7.80 -10.58
N MET A 22 -24.51 -8.87 -10.02
CA MET A 22 -25.24 -8.81 -8.75
C MET A 22 -24.40 -9.28 -7.56
N ALA A 23 -23.56 -10.31 -7.73
CA ALA A 23 -22.70 -10.79 -6.64
C ALA A 23 -21.62 -9.77 -6.26
N GLY A 24 -21.15 -8.99 -7.24
CA GLY A 24 -20.17 -7.92 -7.07
C GLY A 24 -20.72 -6.77 -6.25
N ARG A 25 -21.97 -6.34 -6.48
CA ARG A 25 -22.59 -5.26 -5.68
C ARG A 25 -22.74 -5.66 -4.22
N ALA A 26 -23.32 -6.84 -3.97
CA ALA A 26 -23.49 -7.34 -2.60
C ALA A 26 -22.13 -7.52 -1.89
N SER A 27 -21.12 -8.02 -2.60
CA SER A 27 -19.77 -8.18 -2.03
C SER A 27 -19.10 -6.84 -1.72
N VAL A 28 -19.24 -5.84 -2.60
CA VAL A 28 -18.73 -4.48 -2.37
C VAL A 28 -19.40 -3.85 -1.15
N GLU A 29 -20.74 -3.92 -1.06
CA GLU A 29 -21.48 -3.37 0.08
C GLU A 29 -21.12 -4.07 1.39
N LEU A 30 -20.96 -5.40 1.37
CA LEU A 30 -20.55 -6.17 2.53
C LEU A 30 -19.14 -5.77 3.00
N LYS A 31 -18.16 -5.72 2.09
CA LYS A 31 -16.80 -5.30 2.45
C LYS A 31 -16.72 -3.84 2.87
N ALA A 32 -17.49 -2.94 2.27
CA ALA A 32 -17.55 -1.56 2.72
C ALA A 32 -18.01 -1.48 4.18
N ARG A 33 -19.06 -2.23 4.56
CA ARG A 33 -19.54 -2.30 5.94
C ARG A 33 -18.51 -2.88 6.91
N GLU A 34 -17.83 -3.96 6.54
CA GLU A 34 -16.76 -4.54 7.36
C GLU A 34 -15.60 -3.56 7.59
N LEU A 35 -15.32 -2.71 6.60
CA LEU A 35 -14.32 -1.65 6.68
C LEU A 35 -14.83 -0.36 7.38
N GLY A 36 -16.08 -0.35 7.84
CA GLY A 36 -16.72 0.82 8.46
C GLY A 36 -16.97 1.98 7.49
N ILE A 37 -17.05 1.71 6.19
CA ILE A 37 -17.33 2.71 5.14
C ILE A 37 -18.80 2.61 4.76
N ASP A 38 -19.56 3.67 5.05
CA ASP A 38 -20.95 3.78 4.63
C ASP A 38 -21.02 4.32 3.18
N LEU A 39 -21.63 3.52 2.29
CA LEU A 39 -21.89 3.90 0.90
C LEU A 39 -23.27 4.58 0.72
N GLY A 40 -24.01 4.79 1.81
CA GLY A 40 -25.28 5.53 1.81
C GLY A 40 -26.42 4.87 1.05
N GLY A 41 -26.28 3.59 0.67
CA GLY A 41 -27.23 2.91 -0.21
C GLY A 41 -27.29 3.47 -1.63
N ASP A 42 -26.29 4.26 -2.03
CA ASP A 42 -26.20 4.85 -3.37
C ASP A 42 -25.85 3.76 -4.40
N ARG A 43 -26.89 3.31 -5.13
CA ARG A 43 -26.75 2.27 -6.16
C ARG A 43 -25.85 2.68 -7.31
N GLU A 44 -25.77 3.97 -7.63
CA GLU A 44 -24.90 4.46 -8.70
C GLU A 44 -23.44 4.42 -8.25
N LEU A 45 -23.15 4.87 -7.03
CA LEU A 45 -21.82 4.74 -6.42
C LEU A 45 -21.35 3.30 -6.37
N VAL A 46 -22.19 2.38 -5.86
CA VAL A 46 -21.88 0.95 -5.81
C VAL A 46 -21.62 0.41 -7.22
N GLY A 47 -22.40 0.84 -8.22
CA GLY A 47 -22.16 0.50 -9.62
C GLY A 47 -20.79 0.95 -10.13
N ARG A 48 -20.40 2.20 -9.86
CA ARG A 48 -19.06 2.73 -10.24
C ARG A 48 -17.92 1.96 -9.57
N ILE A 49 -18.06 1.64 -8.29
CA ILE A 49 -17.07 0.85 -7.53
C ILE A 49 -16.92 -0.53 -8.16
N VAL A 50 -18.02 -1.23 -8.46
CA VAL A 50 -17.97 -2.56 -9.10
C VAL A 50 -17.23 -2.50 -10.43
N GLU A 51 -17.52 -1.51 -11.28
CA GLU A 51 -16.82 -1.37 -12.56
C GLU A 51 -15.35 -1.02 -12.39
N ARG A 52 -15.00 -0.17 -11.41
CA ARG A 52 -13.60 0.15 -11.08
C ARG A 52 -12.83 -1.08 -10.60
N VAL A 53 -13.46 -1.91 -9.76
CA VAL A 53 -12.85 -3.16 -9.29
C VAL A 53 -12.59 -4.08 -10.47
N LYS A 54 -13.59 -4.33 -11.34
CA LYS A 54 -13.42 -5.17 -12.52
C LYS A 54 -12.31 -4.68 -13.43
N GLU A 55 -12.22 -3.36 -13.64
CA GLU A 55 -11.13 -2.74 -14.41
C GLU A 55 -9.76 -3.05 -13.80
N ARG A 56 -9.61 -2.87 -12.49
CA ARG A 56 -8.37 -3.14 -11.76
C ARG A 56 -8.04 -4.63 -11.76
N GLU A 57 -9.02 -5.52 -11.59
CA GLU A 57 -8.81 -6.98 -11.65
C GLU A 57 -8.31 -7.44 -13.02
N ARG A 58 -8.85 -6.89 -14.12
CA ARG A 58 -8.31 -7.15 -15.47
C ARG A 58 -6.86 -6.72 -15.63
N ARG A 59 -6.43 -5.71 -14.88
CA ARG A 59 -5.02 -5.26 -14.83
C ARG A 59 -4.17 -6.07 -13.86
N GLY A 60 -4.74 -7.05 -13.17
CA GLY A 60 -4.04 -7.98 -12.29
C GLY A 60 -4.20 -7.73 -10.80
N TYR A 61 -4.96 -6.72 -10.37
CA TYR A 61 -5.17 -6.45 -8.94
C TYR A 61 -5.94 -7.60 -8.28
N THR A 62 -5.76 -7.76 -6.97
CA THR A 62 -6.67 -8.55 -6.13
C THR A 62 -6.91 -7.80 -4.83
N TYR A 63 -8.18 -7.58 -4.51
CA TYR A 63 -8.59 -6.91 -3.28
C TYR A 63 -8.97 -7.88 -2.15
N GLU A 64 -9.00 -9.18 -2.43
CA GLU A 64 -9.30 -10.23 -1.45
C GLU A 64 -8.30 -10.23 -0.28
N ALA A 65 -7.01 -10.05 -0.58
CA ALA A 65 -5.93 -10.01 0.40
C ALA A 65 -5.39 -8.58 0.63
N ALA A 66 -6.11 -7.54 0.18
CA ALA A 66 -5.65 -6.15 0.21
C ALA A 66 -6.79 -5.20 0.60
N ASP A 67 -7.30 -5.43 1.80
CA ASP A 67 -8.39 -4.69 2.43
C ASP A 67 -8.12 -3.18 2.50
N ALA A 68 -6.90 -2.78 2.83
CA ALA A 68 -6.52 -1.36 2.88
C ALA A 68 -6.54 -0.69 1.51
N SER A 69 -6.02 -1.33 0.46
CA SER A 69 -6.11 -0.78 -0.90
C SER A 69 -7.57 -0.72 -1.38
N PHE A 70 -8.42 -1.67 -0.98
CA PHE A 70 -9.86 -1.61 -1.27
C PHE A 70 -10.55 -0.45 -0.55
N ALA A 71 -10.25 -0.23 0.73
CA ALA A 71 -10.77 0.89 1.51
C ALA A 71 -10.39 2.26 0.87
N LEU A 72 -9.15 2.40 0.40
CA LEU A 72 -8.70 3.59 -0.32
C LEU A 72 -9.46 3.80 -1.64
N LEU A 73 -9.73 2.72 -2.38
CA LEU A 73 -10.54 2.77 -3.60
C LEU A 73 -11.98 3.21 -3.30
N LEU A 74 -12.62 2.63 -2.28
CA LEU A 74 -13.97 3.00 -1.87
C LEU A 74 -14.05 4.50 -1.53
N ARG A 75 -13.10 4.99 -0.74
CA ARG A 75 -13.01 6.40 -0.35
C ARG A 75 -12.86 7.32 -1.56
N ALA A 76 -12.02 6.94 -2.52
CA ALA A 76 -11.81 7.72 -3.73
C ALA A 76 -13.10 7.81 -4.59
N GLU A 77 -13.81 6.70 -4.79
CA GLU A 77 -15.04 6.65 -5.58
C GLU A 77 -16.24 7.34 -4.89
N ALA A 78 -16.26 7.34 -3.55
CA ALA A 78 -17.27 8.04 -2.74
C ALA A 78 -17.13 9.57 -2.74
N GLY A 79 -16.22 10.14 -3.54
CA GLY A 79 -16.05 11.58 -3.68
C GLY A 79 -15.26 12.26 -2.57
N ALA A 80 -14.71 11.50 -1.61
CA ALA A 80 -13.81 12.04 -0.59
C ALA A 80 -12.40 12.36 -1.14
N GLY A 81 -12.13 12.00 -2.41
CA GLY A 81 -10.87 12.26 -3.10
C GLY A 81 -9.66 11.49 -2.53
N PRO A 82 -8.48 11.62 -3.17
CA PRO A 82 -7.24 11.10 -2.61
C PRO A 82 -6.91 11.86 -1.32
N VAL A 83 -6.53 11.13 -0.27
CA VAL A 83 -6.17 11.74 1.01
C VAL A 83 -4.80 12.40 0.85
N PRO A 84 -4.68 13.74 0.95
CA PRO A 84 -3.51 14.46 0.47
C PRO A 84 -2.37 14.46 1.51
N TYR A 85 -2.04 13.30 2.09
CA TYR A 85 -0.94 13.20 3.07
C TYR A 85 0.39 13.63 2.45
N PHE A 86 0.62 13.24 1.20
CA PHE A 86 1.79 13.61 0.43
C PHE A 86 1.54 13.40 -1.06
N ARG A 87 2.40 13.98 -1.90
CA ARG A 87 2.42 13.76 -3.35
C ARG A 87 3.83 13.42 -3.80
N ILE A 88 4.03 12.24 -4.36
CA ILE A 88 5.31 11.85 -4.93
C ILE A 88 5.58 12.67 -6.20
N GLU A 89 6.77 13.26 -6.28
CA GLU A 89 7.26 13.92 -7.50
C GLU A 89 8.09 12.95 -8.33
N SER A 90 9.01 12.22 -7.69
CA SER A 90 9.78 11.15 -8.31
C SER A 90 10.46 10.27 -7.28
N TRP A 91 10.86 9.09 -7.70
CA TRP A 91 11.72 8.19 -6.94
C TRP A 91 12.78 7.62 -7.88
N ARG A 92 13.92 7.27 -7.31
CA ARG A 92 14.97 6.51 -7.99
C ARG A 92 15.53 5.49 -7.02
N MET A 93 16.01 4.39 -7.56
CA MET A 93 16.69 3.33 -6.82
C MET A 93 18.03 3.05 -7.49
N ILE A 94 18.98 2.56 -6.71
CA ILE A 94 20.27 2.09 -7.16
C ILE A 94 20.51 0.76 -6.45
N ALA A 95 20.86 -0.27 -7.22
CA ALA A 95 21.30 -1.55 -6.70
C ALA A 95 22.64 -1.88 -7.36
N GLU A 96 23.68 -2.05 -6.55
CA GLU A 96 25.05 -2.31 -6.98
C GLU A 96 25.48 -3.70 -6.49
N GLY A 97 26.04 -4.49 -7.40
CA GLY A 97 26.78 -5.70 -7.02
C GLY A 97 28.25 -5.33 -6.85
N LEU A 98 28.79 -5.57 -5.65
CA LEU A 98 30.18 -5.28 -5.33
C LEU A 98 31.07 -6.51 -5.64
N PRO A 99 32.37 -6.33 -5.93
CA PRO A 99 33.27 -7.43 -6.27
C PRO A 99 33.41 -8.52 -5.20
N ASP A 100 33.12 -8.18 -3.94
CA ASP A 100 33.13 -9.10 -2.80
C ASP A 100 31.84 -9.94 -2.67
N GLY A 101 30.90 -9.79 -3.62
CA GLY A 101 29.62 -10.50 -3.63
C GLY A 101 28.54 -9.84 -2.76
N THR A 102 28.84 -8.72 -2.11
CA THR A 102 27.83 -7.95 -1.37
C THR A 102 27.01 -7.06 -2.30
N HIS A 103 25.84 -6.63 -1.81
CA HIS A 103 24.94 -5.76 -2.55
C HIS A 103 24.71 -4.46 -1.77
N ALA A 104 24.95 -3.33 -2.43
CA ALA A 104 24.58 -2.02 -1.92
C ALA A 104 23.26 -1.60 -2.56
N ASN A 105 22.27 -1.21 -1.75
CA ASN A 105 20.98 -0.74 -2.24
C ASN A 105 20.65 0.61 -1.62
N GLY A 106 20.37 1.57 -2.48
CA GLY A 106 19.98 2.92 -2.09
C GLY A 106 18.75 3.40 -2.87
N ALA A 107 17.99 4.31 -2.28
CA ALA A 107 16.88 4.96 -2.95
C ALA A 107 16.81 6.44 -2.60
N THR A 108 16.38 7.27 -3.55
CA THR A 108 16.06 8.68 -3.33
C THR A 108 14.60 8.92 -3.69
N VAL A 109 13.84 9.51 -2.76
CA VAL A 109 12.43 9.89 -2.96
C VAL A 109 12.32 11.41 -2.90
N LYS A 110 11.62 11.99 -3.88
CA LYS A 110 11.23 13.41 -3.94
C LYS A 110 9.73 13.49 -3.82
N LEU A 111 9.23 14.24 -2.84
CA LEU A 111 7.80 14.37 -2.59
C LEU A 111 7.43 15.75 -2.08
N ARG A 112 6.13 16.03 -2.06
CA ARG A 112 5.54 17.17 -1.35
C ARG A 112 4.68 16.71 -0.18
N VAL A 113 4.81 17.39 0.95
CA VAL A 113 4.04 17.15 2.18
C VAL A 113 3.87 18.48 2.92
N GLY A 114 2.66 18.82 3.37
CA GLY A 114 2.39 20.11 4.03
C GLY A 114 2.86 21.33 3.24
N GLY A 115 2.60 21.36 1.92
CA GLY A 115 3.06 22.42 1.00
C GLY A 115 4.57 22.44 0.71
N ARG A 116 5.39 21.66 1.45
CA ARG A 116 6.85 21.66 1.35
C ARG A 116 7.36 20.55 0.45
N ARG A 117 8.42 20.85 -0.29
CA ARG A 117 9.15 19.85 -1.07
C ARG A 117 10.24 19.21 -0.20
N VAL A 118 10.26 17.89 -0.15
CA VAL A 118 11.21 17.09 0.63
C VAL A 118 11.92 16.11 -0.29
N ILE A 119 13.21 15.92 -0.05
CA ILE A 119 14.03 14.91 -0.72
C ILE A 119 14.69 14.08 0.38
N SER A 120 14.52 12.77 0.36
CA SER A 120 15.24 11.85 1.25
C SER A 120 15.99 10.80 0.45
N THR A 121 17.13 10.37 0.97
CA THR A 121 17.90 9.25 0.44
C THR A 121 18.23 8.30 1.57
N ALA A 122 17.92 7.03 1.39
CA ALA A 122 18.15 5.99 2.38
C ALA A 122 18.72 4.73 1.73
N GLU A 123 19.43 3.94 2.53
CA GLU A 123 19.91 2.61 2.18
C GLU A 123 18.93 1.53 2.70
N GLY A 124 19.09 0.31 2.20
CA GLY A 124 18.31 -0.84 2.67
C GLY A 124 18.96 -2.16 2.32
N ARG A 125 18.43 -3.25 2.90
CA ARG A 125 18.88 -4.62 2.62
C ARG A 125 18.58 -5.05 1.18
N GLY A 126 17.62 -4.37 0.57
CA GLY A 126 17.22 -4.58 -0.80
C GLY A 126 16.60 -3.32 -1.39
N PRO A 127 16.30 -3.34 -2.68
CA PRO A 127 15.77 -2.18 -3.41
C PRO A 127 14.47 -1.61 -2.84
N VAL A 128 13.55 -2.50 -2.47
CA VAL A 128 12.23 -2.12 -1.94
C VAL A 128 12.34 -1.61 -0.50
N ASP A 129 13.21 -2.22 0.31
CA ASP A 129 13.53 -1.80 1.68
C ASP A 129 14.13 -0.38 1.68
N ALA A 130 15.06 -0.09 0.75
CA ALA A 130 15.63 1.25 0.59
C ALA A 130 14.56 2.30 0.21
N LEU A 131 13.62 1.96 -0.69
CA LEU A 131 12.50 2.83 -1.05
C LEU A 131 11.56 3.12 0.13
N ASP A 132 11.23 2.10 0.92
CA ASP A 132 10.40 2.23 2.12
C ASP A 132 11.08 3.13 3.16
N ASN A 133 12.37 2.89 3.43
CA ASN A 133 13.17 3.73 4.32
C ASN A 133 13.20 5.19 3.86
N ALA A 134 13.47 5.44 2.58
CA ALA A 134 13.51 6.80 2.04
C ALA A 134 12.15 7.51 2.12
N LEU A 135 11.05 6.78 1.88
CA LEU A 135 9.69 7.32 2.03
C LEU A 135 9.39 7.67 3.49
N ARG A 136 9.70 6.77 4.42
CA ARG A 136 9.48 6.96 5.86
C ARG A 136 10.32 8.10 6.43
N GLU A 137 11.58 8.21 6.03
CA GLU A 137 12.44 9.33 6.42
C GLU A 137 11.92 10.68 5.94
N ALA A 138 11.44 10.73 4.69
CA ALA A 138 10.88 11.95 4.12
C ALA A 138 9.61 12.40 4.87
N LEU A 139 8.79 11.44 5.32
CA LEU A 139 7.49 11.69 5.94
C LEU A 139 7.54 11.77 7.46
N GLY A 140 8.51 11.14 8.13
CA GLY A 140 8.54 10.94 9.58
C GLY A 140 8.54 12.23 10.39
N ARG A 141 9.12 13.32 9.85
CA ARG A 141 9.08 14.64 10.51
C ARG A 141 7.68 15.26 10.53
N PHE A 142 6.84 14.88 9.59
CA PHE A 142 5.45 15.37 9.48
C PHE A 142 4.49 14.41 10.18
N TYR A 143 4.78 13.11 10.11
CA TYR A 143 3.98 12.04 10.68
C TYR A 143 4.85 11.10 11.54
N PRO A 144 5.15 11.47 12.80
CA PRO A 144 5.90 10.63 13.72
C PRO A 144 5.26 9.26 13.98
N GLU A 145 3.95 9.14 13.72
CA GLU A 145 3.18 7.91 13.84
C GLU A 145 3.69 6.79 12.93
N LEU A 146 4.44 7.12 11.87
CA LEU A 146 5.09 6.15 10.99
C LEU A 146 6.22 5.38 11.65
N ALA A 147 6.75 5.86 12.79
CA ALA A 147 7.88 5.21 13.47
C ALA A 147 7.56 3.80 13.99
N VAL A 148 6.29 3.50 14.25
CA VAL A 148 5.85 2.16 14.70
C VAL A 148 5.34 1.28 13.55
N PHE A 149 5.30 1.80 12.32
CA PHE A 149 4.85 1.01 11.19
C PHE A 149 5.98 0.08 10.76
N GLU A 150 5.68 -1.20 10.56
CA GLU A 150 6.64 -2.19 10.14
C GLU A 150 6.05 -3.02 9.00
N LEU A 151 6.86 -3.26 7.96
CA LEU A 151 6.50 -4.19 6.90
C LEU A 151 6.74 -5.61 7.42
N VAL A 152 5.67 -6.38 7.58
CA VAL A 152 5.68 -7.70 8.23
C VAL A 152 5.48 -8.88 7.28
N ASP A 153 4.95 -8.64 6.07
CA ASP A 153 4.84 -9.65 5.02
C ASP A 153 4.95 -9.00 3.63
N TYR A 154 5.59 -9.70 2.70
CA TYR A 154 5.86 -9.24 1.34
C TYR A 154 5.75 -10.39 0.36
N ARG A 155 4.78 -10.32 -0.55
CA ARG A 155 4.51 -11.37 -1.53
C ARG A 155 4.46 -10.81 -2.95
N VAL A 156 5.25 -11.39 -3.83
CA VAL A 156 5.32 -11.03 -5.25
C VAL A 156 4.69 -12.14 -6.10
N ARG A 157 3.89 -11.75 -7.09
CA ARG A 157 3.39 -12.65 -8.12
C ARG A 157 3.62 -12.04 -9.49
N ILE A 158 4.36 -12.75 -10.32
CA ILE A 158 4.51 -12.39 -11.74
C ILE A 158 3.24 -12.79 -12.47
N LEU A 159 2.65 -11.84 -13.18
CA LEU A 159 1.42 -12.02 -13.93
C LEU A 159 1.76 -12.53 -15.33
N GLN A 160 0.97 -13.50 -15.80
CA GLN A 160 1.12 -14.02 -17.16
C GLN A 160 0.56 -13.01 -18.16
N GLY A 161 1.27 -12.75 -19.25
CA GLY A 161 0.79 -11.85 -20.31
C GLY A 161 1.87 -11.08 -21.07
N ALA A 162 3.10 -10.99 -20.55
CA ALA A 162 4.25 -10.46 -21.30
C ALA A 162 5.42 -11.45 -21.28
N HIS A 163 6.21 -11.49 -22.36
CA HIS A 163 7.34 -12.40 -22.50
C HIS A 163 8.59 -11.81 -21.82
N GLY A 164 9.33 -12.64 -21.07
CA GLY A 164 10.62 -12.27 -20.48
C GLY A 164 10.51 -11.32 -19.28
N THR A 165 11.46 -10.39 -19.16
CA THR A 165 11.60 -9.48 -18.00
C THR A 165 10.55 -8.36 -17.94
N GLY A 166 9.70 -8.23 -18.95
CA GLY A 166 8.63 -7.23 -19.02
C GLY A 166 7.28 -7.70 -18.47
N SER A 167 7.22 -8.85 -17.80
CA SER A 167 5.97 -9.34 -17.20
C SER A 167 5.51 -8.44 -16.04
N PRO A 168 4.25 -7.95 -16.07
CA PRO A 168 3.71 -7.19 -14.96
C PRO A 168 3.80 -7.98 -13.65
N ALA A 169 4.06 -7.28 -12.56
CA ALA A 169 4.13 -7.85 -11.24
C ALA A 169 2.96 -7.34 -10.40
N ARG A 170 2.37 -8.23 -9.61
CA ARG A 170 1.52 -7.89 -8.47
C ARG A 170 2.31 -8.07 -7.19
N VAL A 171 2.27 -7.07 -6.33
CA VAL A 171 2.92 -7.09 -5.01
C VAL A 171 1.88 -6.85 -3.94
N LEU A 172 1.87 -7.72 -2.93
CA LEU A 172 1.12 -7.58 -1.69
C LEU A 172 2.10 -7.21 -0.58
N VAL A 173 1.79 -6.13 0.15
CA VAL A 173 2.54 -5.67 1.32
C VAL A 173 1.61 -5.72 2.51
N THR A 174 2.03 -6.36 3.60
CA THR A 174 1.34 -6.27 4.90
C THR A 174 2.15 -5.38 5.82
N THR A 175 1.51 -4.35 6.35
CA THR A 175 2.10 -3.45 7.35
C THR A 175 1.42 -3.65 8.69
N SER A 176 2.17 -3.51 9.77
CA SER A 176 1.71 -3.58 11.16
C SER A 176 2.10 -2.31 11.89
N ASP A 177 1.27 -1.83 12.82
CA ASP A 177 1.67 -0.80 13.80
C ASP A 177 2.00 -1.37 15.19
N GLY A 178 2.16 -2.70 15.26
CA GLY A 178 2.33 -3.47 16.50
C GLY A 178 1.02 -3.92 17.14
N THR A 179 -0.10 -3.29 16.81
CA THR A 179 -1.44 -3.67 17.32
C THR A 179 -2.28 -4.31 16.24
N VAL A 180 -2.30 -3.70 15.04
CA VAL A 180 -3.10 -4.21 13.94
C VAL A 180 -2.30 -4.26 12.64
N ARG A 181 -2.71 -5.19 11.78
CA ARG A 181 -2.14 -5.38 10.45
C ARG A 181 -3.12 -4.87 9.38
N TRP A 182 -2.58 -4.47 8.25
CA TRP A 182 -3.35 -4.13 7.06
C TRP A 182 -2.54 -4.44 5.81
N SER A 183 -3.24 -4.79 4.73
CA SER A 183 -2.59 -5.25 3.52
C SER A 183 -2.94 -4.40 2.32
N THR A 184 -1.93 -4.04 1.53
CA THR A 184 -2.07 -3.25 0.31
C THR A 184 -1.53 -3.99 -0.89
N VAL A 185 -2.06 -3.63 -2.06
CA VAL A 185 -1.69 -4.25 -3.33
C VAL A 185 -1.26 -3.19 -4.34
N GLY A 186 -0.16 -3.47 -5.03
CA GLY A 186 0.29 -2.70 -6.17
C GLY A 186 0.46 -3.61 -7.39
N VAL A 187 0.19 -3.06 -8.56
CA VAL A 187 0.43 -3.76 -9.84
C VAL A 187 1.10 -2.81 -10.81
N GLY A 188 2.23 -3.21 -11.35
CA GLY A 188 3.02 -2.41 -12.26
C GLY A 188 3.84 -3.26 -13.22
N ASP A 189 4.49 -2.61 -14.18
CA ASP A 189 5.25 -3.27 -15.25
C ASP A 189 6.47 -4.05 -14.74
N ASN A 190 6.89 -3.79 -13.49
CA ASN A 190 7.91 -4.54 -12.80
C ASN A 190 7.65 -4.57 -11.28
N VAL A 191 8.38 -5.43 -10.58
CA VAL A 191 8.25 -5.66 -9.13
C VAL A 191 8.45 -4.38 -8.32
N VAL A 192 9.36 -3.50 -8.73
CA VAL A 192 9.65 -2.26 -8.00
C VAL A 192 8.49 -1.28 -8.12
N ALA A 193 7.99 -1.04 -9.34
CA ALA A 193 6.85 -0.16 -9.57
C ALA A 193 5.60 -0.63 -8.82
N ALA A 194 5.34 -1.95 -8.84
CA ALA A 194 4.26 -2.56 -8.06
C ALA A 194 4.46 -2.38 -6.55
N SER A 195 5.68 -2.61 -6.05
CA SER A 195 6.02 -2.43 -4.63
C SER A 195 5.84 -0.97 -4.20
N TRP A 196 6.29 -0.02 -5.02
CA TRP A 196 6.20 1.40 -4.74
C TRP A 196 4.75 1.88 -4.61
N GLN A 197 3.84 1.35 -5.42
CA GLN A 197 2.42 1.63 -5.27
C GLN A 197 1.88 1.06 -3.95
N ALA A 198 2.16 -0.21 -3.65
CA ALA A 198 1.69 -0.85 -2.42
C ALA A 198 2.21 -0.14 -1.15
N LEU A 199 3.46 0.31 -1.15
CA LEU A 199 4.06 1.07 -0.04
C LEU A 199 3.38 2.41 0.19
N GLN A 200 3.09 3.16 -0.89
CA GLN A 200 2.36 4.44 -0.78
C GLN A 200 0.96 4.24 -0.20
N ASP A 201 0.24 3.22 -0.67
CA ASP A 201 -1.08 2.86 -0.13
C ASP A 201 -0.97 2.46 1.34
N ALA A 202 0.07 1.69 1.73
CA ALA A 202 0.24 1.21 3.09
C ALA A 202 0.44 2.36 4.08
N VAL A 203 1.29 3.33 3.73
CA VAL A 203 1.50 4.55 4.52
C VAL A 203 0.22 5.38 4.58
N THR A 204 -0.44 5.61 3.44
CA THR A 204 -1.66 6.40 3.34
C THR A 204 -2.77 5.83 4.20
N TYR A 205 -3.02 4.52 4.10
CA TYR A 205 -4.05 3.84 4.89
C TYR A 205 -3.69 3.80 6.37
N GLY A 206 -2.43 3.53 6.72
CA GLY A 206 -2.00 3.52 8.13
C GLY A 206 -2.23 4.88 8.81
N LEU A 207 -1.88 5.98 8.14
CA LEU A 207 -2.13 7.34 8.66
C LEU A 207 -3.63 7.63 8.79
N LEU A 208 -4.42 7.24 7.77
CA LEU A 208 -5.88 7.38 7.79
C LEU A 208 -6.50 6.65 8.99
N ARG A 209 -6.09 5.39 9.18
CA ARG A 209 -6.61 4.53 10.24
C ARG A 209 -6.33 5.08 11.63
N ARG A 210 -5.17 5.71 11.83
CA ARG A 210 -4.82 6.38 13.09
C ARG A 210 -5.52 7.73 13.28
N GLY A 211 -6.34 8.17 12.32
CA GLY A 211 -7.03 9.46 12.39
C GLY A 211 -6.08 10.65 12.31
N VAL A 212 -4.87 10.47 11.79
CA VAL A 212 -3.90 11.55 11.65
C VAL A 212 -4.37 12.48 10.54
N PRO A 213 -4.56 13.79 10.77
CA PRO A 213 -4.93 14.70 9.69
C PRO A 213 -3.73 14.89 8.73
N PRO A 214 -3.96 15.10 7.42
CA PRO A 214 -2.91 15.52 6.51
C PRO A 214 -2.18 16.75 7.02
N ALA A 215 -0.86 16.79 6.85
CA ALA A 215 -0.06 17.94 7.19
C ALA A 215 -0.48 19.14 6.34
N ASP A 216 -0.67 20.29 6.99
CA ASP A 216 -0.86 21.59 6.36
C ASP A 216 0.48 22.36 6.30
N GLU A 217 0.45 23.59 5.79
CA GLU A 217 1.64 24.45 5.72
C GLU A 217 2.14 24.88 7.11
N ASP A 218 1.24 24.89 8.11
CA ASP A 218 1.49 25.37 9.47
C ASP A 218 2.09 24.28 10.39
N ARG A 219 1.88 22.99 10.07
CA ARG A 219 2.49 21.85 10.77
C ARG A 219 4.00 21.90 10.58
N ARG A 220 4.69 22.46 11.57
CA ARG A 220 6.16 22.50 11.60
C ARG A 220 6.69 21.07 11.62
N PRO A 221 7.64 20.71 10.74
CA PRO A 221 8.31 19.42 10.84
C PRO A 221 8.96 19.32 12.21
N GLY A 222 8.73 18.18 12.89
CA GLY A 222 9.44 17.85 14.12
C GLY A 222 10.95 17.71 13.88
N PRO A 223 11.76 17.63 14.95
CA PRO A 223 13.17 17.32 14.82
C PRO A 223 13.34 16.01 14.02
N ALA A 224 14.43 15.93 13.26
CA ALA A 224 14.78 14.69 12.57
C ALA A 224 14.97 13.58 13.60
N ALA A 225 14.00 12.67 13.74
CA ALA A 225 14.22 11.46 14.52
C ALA A 225 15.12 10.54 13.69
N PRO A 226 16.21 10.00 14.25
CA PRO A 226 16.89 8.88 13.63
C PRO A 226 15.91 7.72 13.58
N PHE A 227 15.59 7.23 12.38
CA PHE A 227 14.88 5.96 12.26
C PHE A 227 15.80 4.86 12.78
N PRO A 228 15.29 3.91 13.59
CA PRO A 228 16.09 2.78 14.01
C PRO A 228 16.54 2.04 12.75
N GLN A 229 17.85 2.05 12.48
CA GLN A 229 18.42 1.13 11.52
C GLN A 229 18.08 -0.27 12.04
N THR A 230 17.33 -1.05 11.28
CA THR A 230 17.12 -2.47 11.57
C THR A 230 18.50 -3.07 11.82
N ALA A 231 18.75 -3.46 13.07
CA ALA A 231 20.06 -3.92 13.50
C ALA A 231 20.53 -5.02 12.55
N LEU A 232 21.75 -4.85 12.02
CA LEU A 232 22.49 -5.89 11.32
C LEU A 232 22.47 -7.14 12.19
N VAL A 233 21.62 -8.11 11.86
CA VAL A 233 21.80 -9.48 12.31
C VAL A 233 23.06 -9.96 11.63
N THR A 234 24.16 -9.83 12.34
CA THR A 234 25.42 -10.52 12.05
C THR A 234 25.13 -12.00 12.23
N ALA A 235 24.77 -12.67 11.13
CA ALA A 235 24.82 -14.12 11.09
C ALA A 235 26.30 -14.54 11.12
N SER A 236 26.68 -15.20 12.21
CA SER A 236 27.92 -15.98 12.32
C SER A 236 27.78 -17.30 11.56
#